data_AF-A0A924Q567-F1
#
_entry.id   AF-A0A924Q567-F1
#
_cell.length_a   1.000
_cell.length_b   1.000
_cell.length_c   1.000
_cell.angle_alpha   90.00
_cell.angle_beta   90.00
_cell.angle_gamma   90.00
#
_symmetry.space_group_name_H-M   'P 1'
#
loop_
_entity.id
_entity.type
_entity.pdbx_description
1 polymer ?
#
loop_
_entity_poly.entity_id
_entity_poly.type
_entity_poly.pdbx_seq_one_letter_code
_entity_poly.pdbx_strand_id
1 'polypeptide(L)'
;MQHQKQNTERRWKGLVVSAVLLAACGATAGHAQVYKWVDENGKTQYTDTIPPASTDRARKELRSDGTVKFSTDRAATAEEKRLASLRAVEAAKIKAAQDEHDRKDKALLNTYTSLLDYDRVRDRALSTVAADIRTLQDREVVLNQIIASDGRFLPPVTGPVAVPAPAVAPVAGKPVAPAPAPKATLVKTAGMVLLEAKSELPRARAAIVSKRHDFEALTALYASDRDRLSRLIDLENAKTTTEKTLAAEQKVISDPTVVPAKKK
;
A
#
# COMPACT_ATOMS: atom_id res chain seq x y z
N MET A 1 14.59 105.75 39.39
CA MET A 1 15.06 104.43 38.88
C MET A 1 15.24 103.42 40.02
N GLN A 2 14.17 102.91 40.65
CA GLN A 2 14.28 101.86 41.69
C GLN A 2 13.11 100.84 41.71
N HIS A 3 12.07 100.97 40.89
CA HIS A 3 10.88 100.08 40.99
C HIS A 3 10.83 98.89 40.03
N GLN A 4 11.84 98.67 39.16
CA GLN A 4 11.79 97.62 38.12
C GLN A 4 12.42 96.26 38.51
N LYS A 5 12.97 96.10 39.73
CA LYS A 5 13.71 94.87 40.11
C LYS A 5 12.92 93.79 40.86
N GLN A 6 11.67 94.03 41.24
CA GLN A 6 10.93 93.14 42.16
C GLN A 6 10.03 92.08 41.47
N ASN A 7 9.78 92.18 40.16
CA ASN A 7 8.76 91.37 39.48
C ASN A 7 9.28 90.10 38.77
N THR A 8 10.60 89.89 38.68
CA THR A 8 11.18 88.76 37.94
C THR A 8 11.30 87.49 38.76
N GLU A 9 11.48 87.58 40.08
CA GLU A 9 11.72 86.39 40.92
C GLU A 9 10.45 85.61 41.32
N ARG A 10 9.26 86.24 41.24
CA ARG A 10 7.99 85.57 41.58
C ARG A 10 7.43 84.72 40.44
N ARG A 11 7.78 85.02 39.18
CA ARG A 11 7.25 84.32 38.00
C ARG A 11 7.89 82.95 37.77
N TRP A 12 9.11 82.75 38.28
CA TRP A 12 9.85 81.50 38.05
C TRP A 12 9.44 80.37 39.00
N LYS A 13 9.02 80.69 40.22
CA LYS A 13 8.60 79.69 41.22
C LYS A 13 7.24 79.03 40.90
N GLY A 14 6.38 79.70 40.13
CA GLY A 14 5.09 79.13 39.70
C GLY A 14 5.20 78.11 38.56
N LEU A 15 6.24 78.23 37.71
CA LEU A 15 6.40 77.40 36.51
C LEU A 15 6.98 76.01 36.81
N VAL A 16 7.71 75.85 37.92
CA VAL A 16 8.30 74.55 38.31
C VAL A 16 7.26 73.63 38.94
N VAL A 17 6.24 74.18 39.63
CA VAL A 17 5.19 73.38 40.28
C VAL A 17 4.18 72.82 39.27
N SER A 18 3.92 73.52 38.15
CA SER A 18 2.99 73.01 37.12
C SER A 18 3.59 71.92 36.23
N ALA A 19 4.92 71.83 36.12
CA ALA A 19 5.59 70.82 35.30
C ALA A 19 5.67 69.44 35.97
N VAL A 20 5.64 69.37 37.30
CA VAL A 20 5.73 68.10 38.05
C VAL A 20 4.36 67.41 38.16
N LEU A 21 3.25 68.15 38.13
CA LEU A 21 1.91 67.57 38.22
C LEU A 21 1.42 66.94 36.91
N LEU A 22 2.01 67.31 35.76
CA LEU A 22 1.60 66.79 34.44
C LEU A 22 2.34 65.49 34.05
N ALA A 23 3.39 65.11 34.78
CA ALA A 23 4.18 63.90 34.49
C ALA A 23 3.63 62.63 35.18
N ALA A 24 2.63 62.75 36.05
CA ALA A 24 2.04 61.61 36.77
C ALA A 24 0.85 60.94 36.03
N CYS A 25 0.45 61.45 34.86
CA CYS A 25 -0.62 60.88 34.03
C CYS A 25 -0.04 60.16 32.79
N GLY A 26 1.01 59.37 33.00
CA GLY A 26 1.55 58.46 31.98
C GLY A 26 0.63 57.24 31.85
N ALA A 27 -0.25 57.31 30.85
CA ALA A 27 -1.20 56.27 30.48
C ALA A 27 -0.56 54.87 30.43
N THR A 28 -1.14 53.93 31.19
CA THR A 28 -1.01 52.51 30.90
C THR A 28 -1.71 52.25 29.57
N ALA A 29 -0.96 52.19 28.48
CA ALA A 29 -1.44 51.64 27.21
C ALA A 29 -1.61 50.12 27.38
N GLY A 30 -2.73 49.73 28.00
CA GLY A 30 -3.19 48.35 27.99
C GLY A 30 -3.59 48.00 26.56
N HIS A 31 -2.93 47.00 25.98
CA HIS A 31 -3.41 46.34 24.77
C HIS A 31 -4.78 45.68 25.07
N ALA A 32 -5.88 46.40 24.83
CA ALA A 32 -7.23 45.85 24.94
C ALA A 32 -7.46 44.82 23.82
N GLN A 33 -7.65 43.55 24.19
CA GLN A 33 -7.91 42.47 23.23
C GLN A 33 -9.42 42.24 23.18
N VAL A 34 -10.08 42.76 22.13
CA VAL A 34 -11.53 42.66 21.99
C VAL A 34 -11.90 41.34 21.30
N TYR A 35 -12.66 40.49 22.00
CA TYR A 35 -13.17 39.23 21.45
C TYR A 35 -14.58 39.41 20.88
N LYS A 36 -14.80 38.94 19.64
CA LYS A 36 -16.12 38.90 19.00
C LYS A 36 -16.68 37.47 19.07
N TRP A 37 -17.84 37.31 19.67
CA TRP A 37 -18.55 36.02 19.75
C TRP A 37 -20.06 36.19 19.58
N VAL A 38 -20.76 35.10 19.29
CA VAL A 38 -22.22 35.07 19.09
C VAL A 38 -22.88 34.31 20.23
N ASP A 39 -23.80 34.97 20.93
CA ASP A 39 -24.52 34.42 22.09
C ASP A 39 -25.64 33.43 21.69
N GLU A 40 -26.38 32.90 22.68
CA GLU A 40 -27.46 31.91 22.47
C GLU A 40 -28.65 32.49 21.71
N ASN A 41 -28.80 33.80 21.72
CA ASN A 41 -29.86 34.54 21.05
C ASN A 41 -29.46 35.02 19.64
N GLY A 42 -28.27 34.62 19.16
CA GLY A 42 -27.74 35.02 17.86
C GLY A 42 -27.19 36.45 17.81
N LYS A 43 -27.03 37.12 18.97
CA LYS A 43 -26.52 38.48 19.03
C LYS A 43 -24.98 38.47 19.07
N THR A 44 -24.38 39.33 18.27
CA THR A 44 -22.92 39.51 18.21
C THR A 44 -22.46 40.39 19.36
N GLN A 45 -21.71 39.82 20.30
CA GLN A 45 -21.22 40.49 21.49
C GLN A 45 -19.70 40.71 21.39
N TYR A 46 -19.24 41.88 21.84
CA TYR A 46 -17.83 42.26 21.93
C TYR A 46 -17.46 42.37 23.41
N THR A 47 -16.51 41.57 23.89
CA THR A 47 -16.10 41.58 25.31
C THR A 47 -14.58 41.47 25.45
N ASP A 48 -14.03 42.07 26.52
CA ASP A 48 -12.60 42.01 26.91
C ASP A 48 -12.32 40.83 27.86
N THR A 49 -13.37 40.18 28.39
CA THR A 49 -13.25 38.98 29.25
C THR A 49 -14.33 37.95 28.88
N ILE A 50 -13.90 36.71 28.63
CA ILE A 50 -14.75 35.62 28.14
C ILE A 50 -15.41 34.88 29.31
N PRO A 51 -16.75 34.70 29.31
CA PRO A 51 -17.43 33.83 30.27
C PRO A 51 -17.15 32.34 30.01
N PRO A 52 -16.98 31.49 31.05
CA PRO A 52 -16.68 30.07 30.89
C PRO A 52 -17.82 29.24 30.26
N ALA A 53 -19.02 29.81 30.10
CA ALA A 53 -20.17 29.14 29.49
C ALA A 53 -20.17 29.12 27.95
N SER A 54 -19.26 29.84 27.28
CA SER A 54 -19.26 30.02 25.82
C SER A 54 -18.00 29.55 25.10
N THR A 55 -17.19 28.71 25.75
CA THR A 55 -15.92 28.18 25.24
C THR A 55 -16.05 27.33 23.96
N ASP A 56 -17.18 26.64 23.74
CA ASP A 56 -17.38 25.72 22.60
C ASP A 56 -17.89 26.38 21.31
N ARG A 57 -17.99 27.71 21.27
CA ARG A 57 -18.59 28.46 20.14
C ARG A 57 -17.54 29.07 19.22
N ALA A 58 -17.95 29.31 17.97
CA ALA A 58 -17.08 29.98 17.01
C ALA A 58 -16.74 31.40 17.48
N ARG A 59 -15.45 31.74 17.61
CA ARG A 59 -14.95 33.05 18.06
C ARG A 59 -13.95 33.63 17.07
N LYS A 60 -13.94 34.96 16.95
CA LYS A 60 -12.88 35.69 16.25
C LYS A 60 -12.20 36.62 17.25
N GLU A 61 -10.91 36.43 17.46
CA GLU A 61 -10.02 37.37 18.15
C GLU A 61 -9.65 38.47 17.17
N LEU A 62 -9.99 39.72 17.49
CA LEU A 62 -9.66 40.88 16.68
C LEU A 62 -8.49 41.62 17.34
N ARG A 63 -7.54 42.10 16.54
CA ARG A 63 -6.54 43.08 16.98
C ARG A 63 -7.21 44.45 17.18
N SER A 64 -6.51 45.34 17.87
CA SER A 64 -6.93 46.74 18.11
C SER A 64 -7.16 47.56 16.83
N ASP A 65 -6.73 47.06 15.67
CA ASP A 65 -6.93 47.64 14.33
C ASP A 65 -8.18 47.09 13.61
N GLY A 66 -8.96 46.20 14.25
CA GLY A 66 -10.12 45.55 13.64
C GLY A 66 -9.81 44.35 12.77
N THR A 67 -8.54 43.97 12.62
CA THR A 67 -8.12 42.81 11.82
C THR A 67 -8.26 41.52 12.62
N VAL A 68 -8.82 40.47 12.03
CA VAL A 68 -8.97 39.15 12.67
C VAL A 68 -7.59 38.52 12.84
N LYS A 69 -7.20 38.28 14.10
CA LYS A 69 -5.93 37.65 14.48
C LYS A 69 -6.04 36.14 14.62
N PHE A 70 -7.18 35.65 15.11
CA PHE A 70 -7.46 34.22 15.29
C PHE A 70 -8.95 33.96 15.11
N SER A 71 -9.31 32.94 14.33
CA SER A 71 -10.69 32.43 14.24
C SER A 71 -10.69 31.01 14.82
N THR A 72 -11.51 30.76 15.83
CA THR A 72 -11.80 29.41 16.32
C THR A 72 -13.18 29.07 15.81
N ASP A 73 -13.30 28.05 14.96
CA ASP A 73 -14.60 27.60 14.46
C ASP A 73 -15.36 26.81 15.53
N ARG A 74 -16.66 26.62 15.33
CA ARG A 74 -17.55 25.90 16.27
C ARG A 74 -16.99 24.50 16.54
N ALA A 75 -17.11 24.01 17.78
CA ALA A 75 -16.82 22.61 18.08
C ALA A 75 -17.67 21.70 17.15
N ALA A 76 -17.01 20.90 16.31
CA ALA A 76 -17.67 20.01 15.36
C ALA A 76 -18.68 19.11 16.09
N THR A 77 -19.90 19.04 15.58
CA THR A 77 -20.97 18.24 16.17
C THR A 77 -20.60 16.76 16.18
N ALA A 78 -21.15 15.99 17.13
CA ALA A 78 -20.83 14.56 17.24
C ALA A 78 -21.07 13.78 15.93
N GLU A 79 -22.08 14.19 15.16
CA GLU A 79 -22.38 13.62 13.83
C GLU A 79 -21.35 14.03 12.76
N GLU A 80 -20.90 15.28 12.72
CA GLU A 80 -19.85 15.71 11.78
C GLU A 80 -18.51 14.99 12.06
N LYS A 81 -18.18 14.76 13.34
CA LYS A 81 -17.01 13.96 13.73
C LYS A 81 -17.15 12.50 13.29
N ARG A 82 -18.34 11.91 13.42
CA ARG A 82 -18.64 10.55 12.93
C ARG A 82 -18.49 10.46 11.41
N LEU A 83 -19.10 11.37 10.65
CA LEU A 83 -18.97 11.43 9.19
C LEU A 83 -17.51 11.65 8.74
N ALA A 84 -16.76 12.53 9.42
CA ALA A 84 -15.34 12.72 9.14
C ALA A 84 -14.51 11.46 9.42
N SER A 85 -14.81 10.75 10.52
CA SER A 85 -14.14 9.47 10.83
C SER A 85 -14.43 8.38 9.80
N LEU A 86 -15.68 8.28 9.31
CA LEU A 86 -16.05 7.33 8.26
C LEU A 86 -15.32 7.63 6.95
N ARG A 87 -15.28 8.90 6.52
CA ARG A 87 -14.51 9.33 5.34
C ARG A 87 -13.02 9.06 5.50
N ALA A 88 -12.47 9.28 6.68
CA ALA A 88 -11.06 8.99 6.95
C ALA A 88 -10.77 7.49 6.88
N VAL A 89 -11.67 6.64 7.38
CA VAL A 89 -11.56 5.18 7.25
C VAL A 89 -11.67 4.73 5.79
N GLU A 90 -12.60 5.28 5.01
CA GLU A 90 -12.74 4.99 3.57
C GLU A 90 -11.50 5.44 2.78
N ALA A 91 -11.02 6.66 3.02
CA ALA A 91 -9.80 7.16 2.39
C ALA A 91 -8.57 6.32 2.78
N ALA A 92 -8.48 5.88 4.04
CA ALA A 92 -7.41 4.98 4.49
C ALA A 92 -7.48 3.62 3.79
N LYS A 93 -8.68 3.06 3.58
CA LYS A 93 -8.87 1.80 2.83
C LYS A 93 -8.46 1.95 1.37
N ILE A 94 -8.87 3.04 0.71
CA ILE A 94 -8.50 3.32 -0.68
C ILE A 94 -6.98 3.45 -0.81
N LYS A 95 -6.35 4.22 0.08
CA LYS A 95 -4.89 4.38 0.10
C LYS A 95 -4.17 3.05 0.35
N ALA A 96 -4.64 2.25 1.30
CA ALA A 96 -4.05 0.93 1.57
C ALA A 96 -4.16 0.00 0.36
N ALA A 97 -5.29 0.02 -0.37
CA ALA A 97 -5.47 -0.75 -1.59
C ALA A 97 -4.55 -0.27 -2.73
N GLN A 98 -4.35 1.05 -2.87
CA GLN A 98 -3.39 1.62 -3.82
C GLN A 98 -1.95 1.25 -3.47
N ASP A 99 -1.55 1.36 -2.21
CA ASP A 99 -0.22 0.98 -1.74
C ASP A 99 0.04 -0.52 -1.99
N GLU A 100 -0.96 -1.38 -1.79
CA GLU A 100 -0.86 -2.81 -2.11
C GLU A 100 -0.74 -3.06 -3.62
N HIS A 101 -1.52 -2.34 -4.43
CA HIS A 101 -1.44 -2.40 -5.89
C HIS A 101 -0.03 -2.02 -6.37
N ASP A 102 0.50 -0.89 -5.91
CA ASP A 102 1.85 -0.40 -6.26
C ASP A 102 2.96 -1.35 -5.79
N ARG A 103 2.79 -1.97 -4.62
CA ARG A 103 3.74 -3.00 -4.14
C ARG A 103 3.74 -4.21 -5.07
N LYS A 104 2.56 -4.67 -5.51
CA LYS A 104 2.44 -5.78 -6.46
C LYS A 104 3.04 -5.42 -7.82
N ASP A 105 2.80 -4.20 -8.33
CA ASP A 105 3.40 -3.72 -9.58
C ASP A 105 4.93 -3.73 -9.52
N LYS A 106 5.50 -3.19 -8.45
CA LYS A 106 6.94 -3.18 -8.22
C LYS A 106 7.50 -4.58 -8.11
N ALA A 107 6.81 -5.48 -7.41
CA ALA A 107 7.23 -6.88 -7.32
C ALA A 107 7.22 -7.56 -8.69
N LEU A 108 6.24 -7.26 -9.55
CA LEU A 108 6.13 -7.81 -10.90
C LEU A 108 7.30 -7.36 -11.79
N LEU A 109 7.59 -6.05 -11.81
CA LEU A 109 8.73 -5.50 -12.54
C LEU A 109 10.08 -6.01 -12.02
N ASN A 110 10.23 -6.13 -10.69
CA ASN A 110 11.47 -6.59 -10.08
C ASN A 110 11.73 -8.09 -10.31
N THR A 111 10.68 -8.90 -10.41
CA THR A 111 10.80 -10.36 -10.58
C THR A 111 11.01 -10.73 -12.04
N TYR A 112 10.31 -10.05 -12.96
CA TYR A 112 10.27 -10.41 -14.38
C TYR A 112 10.88 -9.31 -15.23
N THR A 113 12.02 -9.61 -15.86
CA THR A 113 12.72 -8.65 -16.73
C THR A 113 12.04 -8.45 -18.09
N SER A 114 11.21 -9.40 -18.53
CA SER A 114 10.51 -9.31 -19.82
C SER A 114 9.21 -10.12 -19.82
N LEU A 115 8.31 -9.85 -20.77
CA LEU A 115 7.08 -10.63 -20.96
C LEU A 115 7.38 -12.11 -21.26
N LEU A 116 8.46 -12.39 -21.99
CA LEU A 116 8.83 -13.78 -22.32
C LEU A 116 9.27 -14.58 -21.09
N ASP A 117 9.91 -13.92 -20.13
CA ASP A 117 10.30 -14.58 -18.88
C ASP A 117 9.07 -14.93 -18.04
N TYR A 118 8.11 -13.99 -17.98
CA TYR A 118 6.80 -14.23 -17.37
C TYR A 118 6.05 -15.39 -18.04
N ASP A 119 6.01 -15.42 -19.38
CA ASP A 119 5.36 -16.49 -20.15
C ASP A 119 6.00 -17.86 -19.86
N ARG A 120 7.33 -17.96 -19.69
CA ARG A 120 8.01 -19.22 -19.30
C ARG A 120 7.61 -19.71 -17.92
N VAL A 121 7.49 -18.79 -16.94
CA VAL A 121 7.08 -19.15 -15.57
C VAL A 121 5.63 -19.61 -15.56
N ARG A 122 4.75 -18.89 -16.28
CA ARG A 122 3.36 -19.31 -16.51
C ARG A 122 3.30 -20.71 -17.08
N ASP A 123 3.99 -20.97 -18.18
CA ASP A 123 3.90 -22.24 -18.90
C ASP A 123 4.38 -23.40 -18.04
N ARG A 124 5.44 -23.20 -17.22
CA ARG A 124 5.89 -24.20 -16.24
C ARG A 124 4.81 -24.46 -15.18
N ALA A 125 4.22 -23.42 -14.60
CA ALA A 125 3.18 -23.57 -13.60
C ALA A 125 1.95 -24.31 -14.15
N LEU A 126 1.46 -23.90 -15.33
CA LEU A 126 0.33 -24.54 -16.00
C LEU A 126 0.64 -25.99 -16.39
N SER A 127 1.87 -26.28 -16.86
CA SER A 127 2.28 -27.64 -17.20
C SER A 127 2.25 -28.59 -16.02
N THR A 128 2.54 -28.08 -14.81
CA THR A 128 2.51 -28.88 -13.58
C THR A 128 1.08 -29.30 -13.26
N VAL A 129 0.14 -28.35 -13.28
CA VAL A 129 -1.29 -28.64 -13.02
C VAL A 129 -1.88 -29.52 -14.13
N ALA A 130 -1.48 -29.31 -15.39
CA ALA A 130 -1.90 -30.17 -16.50
C ALA A 130 -1.40 -31.61 -16.34
N ALA A 131 -0.17 -31.81 -15.85
CA ALA A 131 0.38 -33.14 -15.55
C ALA A 131 -0.38 -33.83 -14.41
N ASP A 132 -0.78 -33.09 -13.37
CA ASP A 132 -1.61 -33.62 -12.29
C ASP A 132 -2.98 -34.08 -12.80
N ILE A 133 -3.64 -33.26 -13.63
CA ILE A 133 -4.91 -33.61 -14.27
C ILE A 133 -4.75 -34.89 -15.08
N ARG A 134 -3.69 -34.99 -15.90
CA ARG A 134 -3.42 -36.17 -16.72
C ARG A 134 -3.23 -37.42 -15.86
N THR A 135 -2.45 -37.32 -14.79
CA THR A 135 -2.23 -38.44 -13.86
C THR A 135 -3.55 -38.92 -13.23
N LEU A 136 -4.43 -37.99 -12.86
CA LEU A 136 -5.76 -38.32 -12.33
C LEU A 136 -6.66 -38.94 -13.40
N GLN A 137 -6.59 -38.49 -14.65
CA GLN A 137 -7.33 -39.08 -15.77
C GLN A 137 -6.85 -40.51 -16.08
N ASP A 138 -5.54 -40.73 -16.11
CA ASP A 138 -4.97 -42.07 -16.30
C ASP A 138 -5.42 -43.00 -15.16
N ARG A 139 -5.45 -42.49 -13.92
CA ARG A 139 -6.00 -43.21 -12.78
C ARG A 139 -7.50 -43.51 -12.96
N GLU A 140 -8.30 -42.57 -13.45
CA GLU A 140 -9.72 -42.79 -13.73
C GLU A 140 -9.93 -43.94 -14.74
N VAL A 141 -9.13 -43.96 -15.83
CA VAL A 141 -9.18 -45.02 -16.84
C VAL A 141 -8.88 -46.39 -16.21
N VAL A 142 -7.82 -46.47 -15.40
CA VAL A 142 -7.46 -47.69 -14.67
C VAL A 142 -8.58 -48.15 -13.74
N LEU A 143 -9.17 -47.23 -12.96
CA LEU A 143 -10.29 -47.54 -12.06
C LEU A 143 -11.51 -48.08 -12.82
N ASN A 144 -11.84 -47.49 -13.98
CA ASN A 144 -12.92 -47.99 -14.83
C ASN A 144 -12.63 -49.40 -15.37
N GLN A 145 -11.39 -49.70 -15.77
CA GLN A 145 -10.99 -51.05 -16.22
C GLN A 145 -11.07 -52.09 -15.11
N ILE A 146 -10.70 -51.71 -13.88
CA ILE A 146 -10.86 -52.55 -12.69
C ILE A 146 -12.34 -52.88 -12.46
N ILE A 147 -13.21 -51.87 -12.56
CA ILE A 147 -14.66 -52.07 -12.38
C ILE A 147 -15.23 -52.96 -13.49
N ALA A 148 -14.85 -52.71 -14.75
CA ALA A 148 -15.33 -53.47 -15.90
C ALA A 148 -14.86 -54.95 -15.90
N SER A 149 -13.77 -55.26 -15.21
CA SER A 149 -13.22 -56.61 -15.07
C SER A 149 -13.64 -57.33 -13.78
N ASP A 150 -14.55 -56.73 -13.00
CA ASP A 150 -14.92 -57.16 -11.64
C ASP A 150 -13.71 -57.38 -10.71
N GLY A 151 -12.71 -56.51 -10.79
CA GLY A 151 -11.51 -56.56 -9.94
C GLY A 151 -10.43 -57.54 -10.40
N ARG A 152 -10.56 -58.14 -11.59
CA ARG A 152 -9.57 -59.07 -12.15
C ARG A 152 -8.43 -58.37 -12.91
N PHE A 153 -8.63 -57.11 -13.31
CA PHE A 153 -7.59 -56.31 -13.94
C PHE A 153 -6.50 -55.94 -12.93
N LEU A 154 -5.27 -56.34 -13.23
CA LEU A 154 -4.07 -55.88 -12.53
C LEU A 154 -3.44 -54.76 -13.38
N PRO A 155 -3.39 -53.51 -12.89
CA PRO A 155 -2.74 -52.46 -13.64
C PRO A 155 -1.26 -52.82 -13.84
N PRO A 156 -0.65 -52.42 -14.98
CA PRO A 156 0.79 -52.53 -15.14
C PRO A 156 1.44 -51.77 -13.98
N VAL A 157 2.34 -52.43 -13.26
CA VAL A 157 3.08 -51.81 -12.16
C VAL A 157 3.93 -50.69 -12.75
N THR A 158 3.43 -49.45 -12.69
CA THR A 158 4.26 -48.26 -12.87
C THR A 158 5.05 -48.06 -11.58
N GLY A 159 6.03 -48.94 -11.37
CA GLY A 159 7.09 -48.65 -10.41
C GLY A 159 7.79 -47.37 -10.83
N PRO A 160 8.39 -46.60 -9.89
CA PRO A 160 9.23 -45.47 -10.27
C PRO A 160 10.28 -46.00 -11.24
N VAL A 161 10.31 -45.46 -12.46
CA VAL A 161 11.41 -45.67 -13.39
C VAL A 161 12.64 -45.20 -12.63
N ALA A 162 13.45 -46.15 -12.17
CA ALA A 162 14.71 -45.87 -11.53
C ALA A 162 15.55 -45.11 -12.56
N VAL A 163 15.68 -43.79 -12.36
CA VAL A 163 16.73 -43.02 -13.00
C VAL A 163 18.03 -43.72 -12.62
N PRO A 164 18.84 -44.21 -13.58
CA PRO A 164 20.07 -44.90 -13.23
C PRO A 164 20.96 -43.90 -12.50
N ALA A 165 21.12 -44.09 -11.19
CA ALA A 165 22.12 -43.37 -10.41
C ALA A 165 23.51 -43.68 -11.00
N PRO A 166 24.42 -42.70 -11.11
CA PRO A 166 25.75 -42.93 -11.66
C PRO A 166 26.48 -43.98 -10.83
N ALA A 167 27.01 -44.98 -11.51
CA ALA A 167 27.71 -46.11 -10.92
C ALA A 167 28.95 -45.64 -10.16
N VAL A 168 28.92 -45.76 -8.83
CA VAL A 168 30.12 -45.73 -7.99
C VAL A 168 30.51 -47.19 -7.73
N ALA A 169 31.74 -47.54 -8.10
CA ALA A 169 32.28 -48.90 -7.99
C ALA A 169 32.34 -49.39 -6.53
N PRO A 170 32.11 -50.70 -6.26
CA PRO A 170 32.12 -51.22 -4.90
C PRO A 170 33.53 -51.55 -4.41
N VAL A 171 33.90 -51.00 -3.25
CA VAL A 171 35.04 -51.48 -2.44
C VAL A 171 34.66 -52.80 -1.77
N ALA A 172 35.55 -53.79 -1.87
CA ALA A 172 35.37 -55.14 -1.36
C ALA A 172 35.54 -55.22 0.17
N GLY A 173 34.70 -56.03 0.82
CA GLY A 173 34.99 -56.63 2.12
C GLY A 173 33.96 -56.42 3.23
N LYS A 174 32.88 -57.21 3.23
CA LYS A 174 32.18 -57.64 4.46
C LYS A 174 31.28 -58.86 4.19
N PRO A 175 31.13 -59.80 5.14
CA PRO A 175 30.37 -61.03 4.92
C PRO A 175 28.89 -60.72 4.74
N VAL A 176 28.30 -61.34 3.73
CA VAL A 176 26.88 -61.27 3.39
C VAL A 176 26.06 -61.88 4.53
N ALA A 177 25.29 -61.03 5.22
CA ALA A 177 24.22 -61.47 6.10
C ALA A 177 23.10 -62.14 5.27
N PRO A 178 22.43 -63.20 5.77
CA PRO A 178 21.33 -63.83 5.05
C PRO A 178 20.24 -62.82 4.77
N ALA A 179 19.76 -62.79 3.52
CA ALA A 179 18.71 -61.90 3.07
C ALA A 179 17.50 -61.95 4.02
N PRO A 180 16.95 -60.80 4.46
CA PRO A 180 15.73 -60.80 5.25
C PRO A 180 14.62 -61.46 4.44
N ALA A 181 13.88 -62.38 5.06
CA ALA A 181 12.76 -63.08 4.45
C ALA A 181 11.82 -62.10 3.71
N PRO A 182 11.27 -62.48 2.55
CA PRO A 182 10.38 -61.60 1.80
C PRO A 182 9.21 -61.22 2.70
N LYS A 183 9.06 -59.91 2.96
CA LYS A 183 7.88 -59.38 3.66
C LYS A 183 6.67 -59.83 2.85
N ALA A 184 5.77 -60.60 3.47
CA ALA A 184 4.54 -61.07 2.84
C ALA A 184 3.78 -59.84 2.31
N THR A 185 3.85 -59.63 1.00
CA THR A 185 3.12 -58.56 0.35
C THR A 185 1.67 -59.01 0.33
N LEU A 186 0.82 -58.33 1.10
CA LEU A 186 -0.60 -58.66 1.18
C LEU A 186 -1.21 -58.48 -0.22
N VAL A 187 -1.43 -59.58 -0.93
CA VAL A 187 -2.08 -59.54 -2.25
C VAL A 187 -3.56 -59.20 -2.00
N LYS A 188 -3.98 -58.00 -2.38
CA LYS A 188 -5.39 -57.59 -2.30
C LYS A 188 -6.24 -58.57 -3.13
N THR A 189 -7.34 -59.06 -2.56
CA THR A 189 -8.29 -59.91 -3.28
C THR A 189 -9.07 -59.09 -4.32
N ALA A 190 -9.54 -59.73 -5.40
CA ALA A 190 -10.29 -59.06 -6.46
C ALA A 190 -11.52 -58.29 -5.94
N GLY A 191 -12.23 -58.84 -4.95
CA GLY A 191 -13.37 -58.17 -4.32
C GLY A 191 -12.98 -56.89 -3.57
N MET A 192 -11.82 -56.88 -2.88
CA MET A 192 -11.31 -55.67 -2.22
C MET A 192 -10.89 -54.61 -3.24
N VAL A 193 -10.20 -55.04 -4.31
CA VAL A 193 -9.77 -54.14 -5.40
C VAL A 193 -10.98 -53.50 -6.08
N LEU A 194 -12.05 -54.26 -6.31
CA LEU A 194 -13.29 -53.76 -6.89
C LEU A 194 -13.99 -52.74 -5.98
N LEU A 195 -14.08 -53.02 -4.67
CA LEU A 195 -14.71 -52.11 -3.70
C LEU A 195 -13.94 -50.79 -3.60
N GLU A 196 -12.61 -50.88 -3.51
CA GLU A 196 -11.73 -49.71 -3.51
C GLU A 196 -11.92 -48.90 -4.80
N ALA A 197 -11.92 -49.56 -5.96
CA ALA A 197 -12.08 -48.86 -7.24
C ALA A 197 -13.43 -48.16 -7.37
N LYS A 198 -14.53 -48.78 -6.93
CA LYS A 198 -15.86 -48.16 -6.91
C LYS A 198 -15.92 -46.93 -6.00
N SER A 199 -15.21 -46.95 -4.87
CA SER A 199 -15.15 -45.80 -3.94
C SER A 199 -14.19 -44.69 -4.39
N GLU A 200 -13.10 -45.04 -5.08
CA GLU A 200 -12.08 -44.10 -5.53
C GLU A 200 -12.43 -43.41 -6.85
N LEU A 201 -13.24 -44.04 -7.71
CA LEU A 201 -13.67 -43.44 -8.98
C LEU A 201 -14.36 -42.08 -8.80
N PRO A 202 -15.40 -41.90 -7.95
CA PRO A 202 -16.02 -40.60 -7.74
C PRO A 202 -15.05 -39.58 -7.12
N ARG A 203 -14.13 -40.02 -6.24
CA ARG A 203 -13.09 -39.15 -5.65
C ARG A 203 -12.12 -38.64 -6.71
N ALA A 204 -11.66 -39.52 -7.60
CA ALA A 204 -10.78 -39.16 -8.71
C ALA A 204 -11.47 -38.18 -9.67
N ARG A 205 -12.74 -38.41 -10.02
CA ARG A 205 -13.54 -37.49 -10.85
C ARG A 205 -13.70 -36.11 -10.21
N ALA A 206 -14.04 -36.06 -8.93
CA ALA A 206 -14.14 -34.79 -8.21
C ALA A 206 -12.80 -34.04 -8.18
N ALA A 207 -11.69 -34.76 -7.97
CA ALA A 207 -10.36 -34.18 -8.02
C ALA A 207 -10.00 -33.63 -9.41
N ILE A 208 -10.35 -34.32 -10.50
CA ILE A 208 -10.16 -33.82 -11.87
C ILE A 208 -10.92 -32.51 -12.09
N VAL A 209 -12.19 -32.45 -11.68
CA VAL A 209 -13.01 -31.22 -11.80
C VAL A 209 -12.39 -30.07 -11.00
N SER A 210 -12.01 -30.33 -9.74
CA SER A 210 -11.33 -29.32 -8.92
C SER A 210 -10.05 -28.82 -9.59
N LYS A 211 -9.20 -29.72 -10.10
CA LYS A 211 -7.95 -29.34 -10.76
C LYS A 211 -8.15 -28.58 -12.06
N ARG A 212 -9.23 -28.84 -12.79
CA ARG A 212 -9.61 -28.05 -13.97
C ARG A 212 -9.99 -26.63 -13.59
N HIS A 213 -10.77 -26.45 -12.52
CA HIS A 213 -11.06 -25.12 -12.00
C HIS A 213 -9.79 -24.40 -11.52
N ASP A 214 -8.89 -25.11 -10.82
CA ASP A 214 -7.60 -24.54 -10.43
C ASP A 214 -6.79 -24.10 -11.66
N PHE A 215 -6.77 -24.91 -12.72
CA PHE A 215 -6.08 -24.59 -13.97
C PHE A 215 -6.68 -23.36 -14.65
N GLU A 216 -8.00 -23.26 -14.74
CA GLU A 216 -8.70 -22.10 -15.31
C GLU A 216 -8.44 -20.83 -14.49
N ALA A 217 -8.53 -20.92 -13.16
CA ALA A 217 -8.26 -19.80 -12.26
C ALA A 217 -6.81 -19.31 -12.38
N LEU A 218 -5.85 -20.23 -12.42
CA LEU A 218 -4.44 -19.89 -12.65
C LEU A 218 -4.22 -19.25 -14.02
N THR A 219 -4.84 -19.80 -15.07
CA THR A 219 -4.74 -19.24 -16.42
C THR A 219 -5.26 -17.80 -16.48
N ALA A 220 -6.40 -17.54 -15.84
CA ALA A 220 -6.98 -16.19 -15.74
C ALA A 220 -6.07 -15.22 -14.97
N LEU A 221 -5.51 -15.65 -13.83
CA LEU A 221 -4.56 -14.86 -13.05
C LEU A 221 -3.33 -14.50 -13.88
N TYR A 222 -2.72 -15.49 -14.53
CA TYR A 222 -1.54 -15.27 -15.35
C TYR A 222 -1.84 -14.33 -16.53
N ALA A 223 -3.02 -14.43 -17.15
CA ALA A 223 -3.43 -13.51 -18.22
C ALA A 223 -3.54 -12.06 -17.72
N SER A 224 -4.22 -11.84 -16.59
CA SER A 224 -4.37 -10.48 -16.03
C SER A 224 -3.03 -9.84 -15.65
N ASP A 225 -2.13 -10.63 -15.05
CA ASP A 225 -0.83 -10.16 -14.62
C ASP A 225 0.12 -9.94 -15.81
N ARG A 226 -0.02 -10.72 -16.88
CA ARG A 226 0.74 -10.49 -18.13
C ARG A 226 0.40 -9.15 -18.76
N ASP A 227 -0.89 -8.83 -18.87
CA ASP A 227 -1.35 -7.54 -19.40
C ASP A 227 -0.89 -6.38 -18.51
N ARG A 228 -0.89 -6.60 -17.20
CA ARG A 228 -0.38 -5.65 -16.21
C ARG A 228 1.12 -5.40 -16.41
N LEU A 229 1.93 -6.46 -16.49
CA LEU A 229 3.37 -6.36 -16.74
C LEU A 229 3.68 -5.64 -18.05
N SER A 230 2.93 -5.93 -19.11
CA SER A 230 3.08 -5.24 -20.41
C SER A 230 2.95 -3.73 -20.25
N ARG A 231 1.86 -3.27 -19.61
CA ARG A 231 1.63 -1.84 -19.38
C ARG A 231 2.73 -1.21 -18.52
N LEU A 232 3.21 -1.91 -17.50
CA LEU A 232 4.27 -1.41 -16.63
C LEU A 232 5.59 -1.23 -17.38
N ILE A 233 5.97 -2.20 -18.22
CA ILE A 233 7.18 -2.13 -19.06
C ILE A 233 7.07 -0.96 -20.05
N ASP A 234 5.92 -0.78 -20.69
CA ASP A 234 5.71 0.34 -21.62
C ASP A 234 5.84 1.70 -20.91
N LEU A 235 5.28 1.80 -19.69
CA LEU A 235 5.40 3.01 -18.86
C LEU A 235 6.86 3.28 -18.44
N GLU A 236 7.63 2.25 -18.10
CA GLU A 236 9.05 2.39 -17.76
C GLU A 236 9.89 2.81 -18.96
N ASN A 237 9.62 2.23 -20.14
CA ASN A 237 10.25 2.61 -21.39
C ASN A 237 9.91 4.06 -21.80
N ALA A 238 8.66 4.50 -21.59
CA ALA A 238 8.26 5.88 -21.83
C ALA A 238 8.97 6.86 -20.88
N LYS A 239 9.08 6.50 -19.59
CA LYS A 239 9.80 7.31 -18.59
C LYS A 239 11.28 7.43 -18.92
N THR A 240 11.96 6.32 -19.19
CA THR A 240 13.39 6.32 -19.55
C THR A 240 13.65 7.10 -20.85
N THR A 241 12.74 7.01 -21.82
CA THR A 241 12.83 7.82 -23.05
C THR A 241 12.70 9.31 -22.74
N THR A 242 11.74 9.69 -21.89
CA THR A 242 11.53 11.07 -21.46
C THR A 242 12.72 11.62 -20.69
N GLU A 243 13.29 10.83 -19.77
CA GLU A 243 14.50 11.20 -19.03
C GLU A 243 15.70 11.36 -19.95
N LYS A 244 15.85 10.47 -20.94
CA LYS A 244 16.91 10.56 -21.94
C LYS A 244 16.76 11.79 -22.84
N THR A 245 15.54 12.16 -23.24
CA THR A 245 15.29 13.38 -24.02
C THR A 245 15.60 14.63 -23.20
N LEU A 246 15.17 14.67 -21.94
CA LEU A 246 15.48 15.78 -21.03
C LEU A 246 16.99 15.91 -20.77
N ALA A 247 17.70 14.79 -20.61
CA ALA A 247 19.16 14.78 -20.47
C ALA A 247 19.87 15.24 -21.76
N ALA A 248 19.36 14.87 -22.94
CA ALA A 248 19.89 15.32 -24.21
C ALA A 248 19.69 16.84 -24.40
N GLU A 249 18.51 17.37 -24.05
CA GLU A 249 18.24 18.82 -24.07
C GLU A 249 19.15 19.58 -23.10
N GLN A 250 19.32 19.08 -21.87
CA GLN A 250 20.24 19.68 -20.90
C GLN A 250 21.70 19.66 -21.38
N LYS A 251 22.12 18.60 -22.07
CA LYS A 251 23.47 18.52 -22.65
C LYS A 251 23.68 19.53 -23.79
N VAL A 252 22.66 19.75 -24.63
CA VAL A 252 22.71 20.78 -25.69
C VAL A 252 22.78 22.19 -25.12
N ILE A 253 22.08 22.46 -24.01
CA ILE A 253 22.08 23.77 -23.36
C ILE A 253 23.40 24.06 -22.62
N SER A 254 24.12 23.02 -22.19
CA SER A 254 25.37 23.15 -21.41
C SER A 254 26.66 23.12 -22.24
N ASP A 255 26.59 22.90 -23.56
CA ASP A 255 27.74 22.93 -24.47
C ASP A 255 27.87 24.33 -25.13
N PRO A 256 28.84 25.18 -24.74
CA PRO A 256 28.93 26.58 -25.19
C PRO A 256 29.51 26.75 -26.61
N THR A 257 29.60 25.69 -27.40
CA THR A 257 30.42 25.67 -28.62
C THR A 257 29.63 25.81 -29.93
N VAL A 258 28.70 26.76 -30.02
CA VAL A 258 28.23 27.27 -31.34
C VAL A 258 28.06 28.78 -31.26
N VAL A 259 29.17 29.51 -31.36
CA VAL A 259 29.15 30.92 -31.80
C VAL A 259 28.93 30.90 -33.31
N PRO A 260 27.80 31.40 -33.85
CA PRO A 260 27.67 31.56 -35.29
C PRO A 260 28.64 32.66 -35.73
N ALA A 261 29.65 32.27 -36.51
CA ALA A 261 30.60 33.18 -37.13
C ALA A 261 29.86 34.24 -37.96
N LYS A 262 29.88 35.50 -37.49
CA LYS A 262 29.49 36.67 -38.29
C LYS A 262 30.45 36.78 -39.47
N LYS A 263 29.98 36.49 -40.68
CA LYS A 263 30.67 36.86 -41.92
C LYS A 263 30.61 38.38 -42.07
N LYS A 264 31.79 38.97 -42.28
CA LYS A 264 32.02 40.35 -42.72
C LYS A 264 31.56 40.54 -44.17
#